data_AF-Q5P1M9-F1
#
_entry.id   AF-Q5P1M9-F1
#
_cell.length_a   1.000
_cell.length_b   1.000
_cell.length_c   1.000
_cell.angle_alpha   90.00
_cell.angle_beta   90.00
_cell.angle_gamma   90.00
#
_symmetry.space_group_name_H-M   'P 1'
#
loop_
_entity.id
_entity.type
_entity.pdbx_description
1 polymer ?
#
loop_
_entity_poly.entity_id
_entity_poly.type
_entity_poly.pdbx_seq_one_letter_code
_entity_poly.pdbx_strand_id
1 'polypeptide(L)'
;MQNATQSVARPPAPRAAVAAALGLMLLLPTHSVSAKELEAGLVIGKDNYEAVKNDTFENKTIASMVPEKLEWMIKNYDLTIKLAHSKKIEMDPKYVEATKSGSKDVKFNPEDRTISGWKAGMPFPPETIKLDDPHAGDKVIWNLRAATYGATMDLRDIAWVFLDAKKGYERVQAFQSRRYYMEGRLDGGPVSVGDGDVSQKTYFVAHYPQDIRGLGTFSVRYNQADSKKPDDSYAYLKSVRRTRRLSGGAWMDPIGGTDQLYDDWDIWDAWPTKYVENKLIEKRWVLAIAHSPEMSVDTSQAWTEPQKRFPRINMSEPPYWNPAKDVEWEPREVYVVEGTPPPEHPYSKKVAYIEVDFPRPYLGYALDRKGEFWKMFIFQNRPDVGDDGYKAVMPVIGHIIDVKRGHATNWSSNMKSNPKGVKDTDVSLNVLEEVATGAGR
;
A
#
# COMPACT_ATOMS: atom_id res chain seq x y z
N MET A 1 -25.27 -33.11 86.47
CA MET A 1 -24.00 -32.95 87.21
C MET A 1 -23.56 -31.50 87.11
N GLN A 2 -22.87 -31.04 88.15
CA GLN A 2 -22.63 -29.66 88.57
C GLN A 2 -21.96 -28.71 87.55
N ASN A 3 -22.29 -27.41 87.71
CA ASN A 3 -21.45 -26.18 87.70
C ASN A 3 -20.59 -25.84 86.44
N ALA A 4 -20.40 -24.59 86.00
CA ALA A 4 -20.75 -23.25 86.50
C ALA A 4 -20.56 -22.19 85.37
N THR A 5 -21.27 -21.06 85.51
CA THR A 5 -21.02 -19.64 85.07
C THR A 5 -19.83 -19.32 84.15
N GLN A 6 -19.89 -18.41 83.16
CA GLN A 6 -20.36 -17.01 83.19
C GLN A 6 -20.26 -16.41 81.75
N SER A 7 -21.19 -15.56 81.28
CA SER A 7 -20.92 -14.62 80.15
C SER A 7 -21.99 -13.53 79.99
N VAL A 8 -21.54 -12.30 80.28
CA VAL A 8 -21.89 -10.92 79.90
C VAL A 8 -23.14 -10.64 79.02
N ALA A 9 -23.96 -9.69 79.51
CA ALA A 9 -25.12 -9.10 78.84
C ALA A 9 -24.76 -8.01 77.80
N ARG A 10 -25.53 -7.92 76.71
CA ARG A 10 -25.56 -6.78 75.75
C ARG A 10 -26.97 -6.15 75.69
N PRO A 11 -27.10 -4.82 75.56
CA PRO A 11 -28.38 -4.09 75.55
C PRO A 11 -29.01 -3.99 74.13
N PRO A 12 -30.27 -3.52 74.00
CA PRO A 12 -31.11 -3.76 72.82
C PRO A 12 -30.90 -2.75 71.68
N ALA A 13 -31.17 -3.19 70.45
CA ALA A 13 -31.08 -2.40 69.23
C ALA A 13 -32.21 -1.36 69.08
N PRO A 14 -31.94 -0.15 68.56
CA PRO A 14 -32.99 0.82 68.25
C PRO A 14 -33.52 0.65 66.81
N ARG A 15 -34.81 0.87 66.65
CA ARG A 15 -35.52 1.02 65.36
C ARG A 15 -35.07 2.31 64.68
N ALA A 16 -34.67 2.24 63.40
CA ALA A 16 -34.42 3.40 62.56
C ALA A 16 -35.49 3.52 61.47
N ALA A 17 -36.01 4.74 61.33
CA ALA A 17 -37.08 5.15 60.45
C ALA A 17 -36.66 5.16 58.97
N VAL A 18 -37.59 4.80 58.09
CA VAL A 18 -37.45 4.92 56.63
C VAL A 18 -37.81 6.36 56.22
N ALA A 19 -36.82 7.12 55.77
CA ALA A 19 -37.02 8.41 55.11
C ALA A 19 -37.03 8.20 53.59
N ALA A 20 -38.14 8.55 52.93
CA ALA A 20 -38.24 8.61 51.49
C ALA A 20 -37.58 9.91 50.99
N ALA A 21 -36.52 9.77 50.18
CA ALA A 21 -35.91 10.88 49.46
C ALA A 21 -36.22 10.76 47.96
N LEU A 22 -36.97 11.74 47.44
CA LEU A 22 -37.13 11.97 46.00
C LEU A 22 -35.76 12.34 45.40
N GLY A 23 -35.24 11.49 44.52
CA GLY A 23 -34.13 11.85 43.63
C GLY A 23 -34.67 12.53 42.38
N LEU A 24 -34.49 13.85 42.27
CA LEU A 24 -34.65 14.58 41.00
C LEU A 24 -33.58 14.06 40.02
N MET A 25 -34.01 13.30 38.99
CA MET A 25 -33.17 13.05 37.83
C MET A 25 -33.05 14.34 37.02
N LEU A 26 -31.89 14.99 37.10
CA LEU A 26 -31.46 15.98 36.12
C LEU A 26 -31.26 15.25 34.78
N LEU A 27 -32.29 15.29 33.93
CA LEU A 27 -32.15 15.01 32.51
C LEU A 27 -31.27 16.11 31.90
N LEU A 28 -29.96 15.87 31.86
CA LEU A 28 -29.08 16.62 30.98
C LEU A 28 -29.59 16.43 29.54
N PRO A 29 -29.86 17.50 28.78
CA PRO A 29 -30.21 17.35 27.39
C PRO A 29 -29.00 16.74 26.70
N THR A 30 -29.09 15.47 26.31
CA THR A 30 -28.19 14.90 25.32
C THR A 30 -28.43 15.69 24.05
N HIS A 31 -27.61 16.70 23.81
CA HIS A 31 -27.50 17.30 22.48
C HIS A 31 -26.97 16.18 21.60
N SER A 32 -27.89 15.47 20.96
CA SER A 32 -27.61 14.75 19.74
C SER A 32 -27.13 15.82 18.75
N VAL A 33 -25.83 16.11 18.77
CA VAL A 33 -25.19 16.86 17.70
C VAL A 33 -25.41 15.97 16.49
N SER A 34 -26.43 16.31 15.68
CA SER A 34 -26.66 15.65 14.41
C SER A 34 -25.37 15.86 13.62
N ALA A 35 -24.66 14.77 13.34
CA ALA A 35 -23.48 14.82 12.48
C ALA A 35 -23.88 15.52 11.17
N LYS A 36 -23.15 16.56 10.80
CA LYS A 36 -23.42 17.30 9.58
C LYS A 36 -22.91 16.46 8.41
N GLU A 37 -23.69 16.34 7.33
CA GLU A 37 -23.15 15.80 6.08
C GLU A 37 -22.24 16.86 5.45
N LEU A 38 -20.99 16.49 5.19
CA LEU A 38 -19.98 17.33 4.56
C LEU A 38 -20.14 17.28 3.04
N GLU A 39 -19.79 18.37 2.39
CA GLU A 39 -19.85 18.49 0.93
C GLU A 39 -18.53 18.06 0.29
N ALA A 40 -18.60 17.51 -0.92
CA ALA A 40 -17.42 17.29 -1.75
C ALA A 40 -16.69 18.62 -2.02
N GLY A 41 -15.36 18.56 -2.14
CA GLY A 41 -14.48 19.71 -2.29
C GLY A 41 -14.02 20.33 -0.97
N LEU A 42 -14.63 19.99 0.16
CA LEU A 42 -14.10 20.38 1.47
C LEU A 42 -12.68 19.83 1.66
N VAL A 43 -11.76 20.71 2.05
CA VAL A 43 -10.39 20.34 2.39
C VAL A 43 -10.30 20.15 3.90
N ILE A 44 -10.10 18.91 4.32
CA ILE A 44 -9.78 18.55 5.70
C ILE A 44 -8.28 18.73 5.90
N GLY A 45 -7.92 19.37 7.00
CA GLY A 45 -6.53 19.56 7.42
C GLY A 45 -6.45 19.76 8.94
N LYS A 46 -5.24 20.05 9.41
CA LYS A 46 -4.96 20.23 10.85
C LYS A 46 -5.93 21.18 11.55
N ASP A 47 -6.29 22.29 10.90
CA ASP A 47 -7.05 23.38 11.51
C ASP A 47 -8.54 23.07 11.69
N ASN A 48 -9.10 22.12 10.92
CA ASN A 48 -10.53 21.81 10.96
C ASN A 48 -10.84 20.34 11.31
N TYR A 49 -9.85 19.44 11.30
CA TYR A 49 -10.08 18.00 11.52
C TYR A 49 -10.86 17.72 12.81
N GLU A 50 -10.48 18.33 13.94
CA GLU A 50 -11.17 18.10 15.22
C GLU A 50 -12.64 18.53 15.20
N ALA A 51 -12.98 19.57 14.43
CA ALA A 51 -14.35 20.05 14.30
C ALA A 51 -15.19 19.13 13.41
N VAL A 52 -14.60 18.55 12.36
CA VAL A 52 -15.33 17.75 11.36
C VAL A 52 -15.20 16.23 11.53
N LYS A 53 -14.35 15.74 12.44
CA LYS A 53 -14.08 14.29 12.53
C LYS A 53 -15.31 13.44 12.87
N ASN A 54 -16.31 14.03 13.52
CA ASN A 54 -17.58 13.38 13.86
C ASN A 54 -18.71 13.68 12.85
N ASP A 55 -18.47 14.59 11.91
CA ASP A 55 -19.36 14.84 10.77
C ASP A 55 -19.25 13.69 9.76
N THR A 56 -20.25 13.56 8.89
CA THR A 56 -20.36 12.45 7.94
C THR A 56 -20.01 12.86 6.52
N PHE A 57 -19.50 11.91 5.75
CA PHE A 57 -19.38 12.00 4.30
C PHE A 57 -19.72 10.63 3.71
N GLU A 58 -20.74 10.57 2.85
CA GLU A 58 -21.32 9.33 2.34
C GLU A 58 -21.76 8.36 3.44
N ASN A 59 -22.46 8.90 4.44
CA ASN A 59 -22.98 8.17 5.62
C ASN A 59 -21.91 7.54 6.53
N LYS A 60 -20.67 8.02 6.47
CA LYS A 60 -19.54 7.54 7.29
C LYS A 60 -18.91 8.72 8.01
N THR A 61 -18.58 8.58 9.29
CA THR A 61 -17.87 9.66 9.98
C THR A 61 -16.47 9.82 9.42
N ILE A 62 -15.95 11.04 9.34
CA ILE A 62 -14.58 11.30 8.88
C ILE A 62 -13.56 10.50 9.71
N ALA A 63 -13.72 10.47 11.04
CA ALA A 63 -12.85 9.70 11.94
C ALA A 63 -12.83 8.20 11.60
N SER A 64 -13.95 7.62 11.17
CA SER A 64 -13.99 6.19 10.79
C SER A 64 -13.13 5.90 9.55
N MET A 65 -12.97 6.89 8.66
CA MET A 65 -12.26 6.78 7.39
C MET A 65 -10.82 7.31 7.42
N VAL A 66 -10.38 7.88 8.54
CA VAL A 66 -9.01 8.37 8.72
C VAL A 66 -8.31 7.51 9.77
N PRO A 67 -7.52 6.51 9.36
CA PRO A 67 -6.78 5.67 10.30
C PRO A 67 -5.80 6.48 11.16
N GLU A 68 -5.43 5.96 12.33
CA GLU A 68 -4.61 6.66 13.33
C GLU A 68 -3.33 7.28 12.75
N LYS A 69 -2.59 6.54 11.90
CA LYS A 69 -1.35 7.06 11.29
C LYS A 69 -1.61 8.11 10.21
N LEU A 70 -2.74 8.07 9.52
CA LEU A 70 -3.15 9.13 8.60
C LEU A 70 -3.56 10.40 9.37
N GLU A 71 -4.32 10.25 10.46
CA GLU A 71 -4.62 11.36 11.38
C GLU A 71 -3.34 11.98 11.94
N TRP A 72 -2.37 11.15 12.32
CA TRP A 72 -1.07 11.63 12.78
C TRP A 72 -0.36 12.48 11.71
N MET A 73 -0.43 12.09 10.44
CA MET A 73 0.11 12.89 9.33
C MET A 73 -0.63 14.21 9.15
N ILE A 74 -1.95 14.25 9.31
CA ILE A 74 -2.75 15.50 9.28
C ILE A 74 -2.26 16.47 10.36
N LYS A 75 -2.04 15.96 11.58
CA LYS A 75 -1.68 16.80 12.74
C LYS A 75 -0.23 17.26 12.76
N ASN A 76 0.70 16.40 12.33
CA ASN A 76 2.14 16.61 12.50
C ASN A 76 2.86 17.03 11.22
N TYR A 77 2.28 16.75 10.05
CA TYR A 77 2.87 17.03 8.74
C TYR A 77 1.88 17.65 7.76
N ASP A 78 0.85 18.33 8.27
CA ASP A 78 -0.09 19.18 7.53
C ASP A 78 -0.65 18.49 6.28
N LEU A 79 -0.86 17.17 6.36
CA LEU A 79 -1.54 16.43 5.31
C LEU A 79 -2.97 16.98 5.17
N THR A 80 -3.34 17.28 3.93
CA THR A 80 -4.69 17.73 3.60
C THR A 80 -5.40 16.71 2.73
N ILE A 81 -6.70 16.55 2.98
CA ILE A 81 -7.58 15.61 2.28
C ILE A 81 -8.71 16.42 1.65
N LYS A 82 -8.70 16.55 0.32
CA LYS A 82 -9.80 17.15 -0.44
C LYS A 82 -10.86 16.08 -0.71
N LEU A 83 -12.03 16.20 -0.10
CA LEU A 83 -13.11 15.21 -0.24
C LEU A 83 -13.64 15.17 -1.67
N ALA A 84 -13.87 13.96 -2.19
CA ALA A 84 -14.60 13.72 -3.42
C ALA A 84 -15.50 12.50 -3.27
N HIS A 85 -16.59 12.50 -4.02
CA HIS A 85 -17.52 11.36 -4.04
C HIS A 85 -16.86 10.12 -4.62
N SER A 86 -17.16 8.97 -4.02
CA SER A 86 -16.69 7.67 -4.48
C SER A 86 -17.18 7.37 -5.89
N LYS A 87 -16.26 6.91 -6.73
CA LYS A 87 -16.56 6.47 -8.09
C LYS A 87 -16.34 4.97 -8.20
N LYS A 88 -17.25 4.30 -8.90
CA LYS A 88 -17.10 2.88 -9.21
C LYS A 88 -15.92 2.69 -10.15
N ILE A 89 -15.03 1.76 -9.79
CA ILE A 89 -13.94 1.30 -10.65
C ILE A 89 -14.37 -0.01 -11.29
N GLU A 90 -14.38 -0.06 -12.61
CA GLU A 90 -14.71 -1.26 -13.36
C GLU A 90 -13.43 -2.00 -13.76
N MET A 91 -13.20 -3.17 -13.15
CA MET A 91 -12.15 -4.09 -13.57
C MET A 91 -12.43 -4.63 -14.98
N ASP A 92 -11.37 -5.04 -15.67
CA ASP A 92 -11.49 -5.65 -16.99
C ASP A 92 -12.41 -6.89 -16.98
N PRO A 93 -13.32 -7.05 -17.96
CA PRO A 93 -14.18 -8.23 -18.04
C PRO A 93 -13.41 -9.55 -18.03
N LYS A 94 -12.20 -9.61 -18.62
CA LYS A 94 -11.35 -10.80 -18.59
C LYS A 94 -10.89 -11.12 -17.16
N TYR A 95 -10.57 -10.11 -16.36
CA TYR A 95 -10.18 -10.29 -14.95
C TYR A 95 -11.34 -10.84 -14.13
N VAL A 96 -12.53 -10.28 -14.32
CA VAL A 96 -13.75 -10.72 -13.64
C VAL A 96 -14.09 -12.16 -14.00
N GLU A 97 -14.05 -12.52 -15.29
CA GLU A 97 -14.34 -13.89 -15.73
C GLU A 97 -13.27 -14.89 -15.28
N ALA A 98 -11.99 -14.52 -15.32
CA ALA A 98 -10.90 -15.36 -14.82
C ALA A 98 -11.07 -15.64 -13.30
N THR A 99 -11.44 -14.61 -12.54
CA THR A 99 -11.74 -14.75 -11.10
C THR A 99 -12.92 -15.70 -10.87
N LYS A 100 -14.03 -15.48 -11.57
CA LYS A 100 -15.27 -16.29 -11.43
C LYS A 100 -15.06 -17.75 -11.82
N SER A 101 -14.33 -18.00 -12.90
CA SER A 101 -14.12 -19.35 -13.42
C SER A 101 -13.04 -20.12 -12.66
N GLY A 102 -11.97 -19.44 -12.21
CA GLY A 102 -10.77 -20.08 -11.65
C GLY A 102 -10.63 -20.05 -10.13
N SER A 103 -11.24 -19.10 -9.41
CA SER A 103 -11.03 -18.98 -7.94
C SER A 103 -11.43 -20.23 -7.15
N LYS A 104 -12.47 -20.95 -7.59
CA LYS A 104 -12.92 -22.21 -6.99
C LYS A 104 -11.88 -23.34 -7.04
N ASP A 105 -10.93 -23.26 -7.98
CA ASP A 105 -9.87 -24.27 -8.13
C ASP A 105 -8.65 -23.93 -7.25
N VAL A 106 -8.61 -22.72 -6.69
CA VAL A 106 -7.53 -22.26 -5.81
C VAL A 106 -7.66 -22.89 -4.44
N LYS A 107 -6.58 -23.51 -3.97
CA LYS A 107 -6.48 -24.10 -2.64
C LYS A 107 -5.39 -23.40 -1.84
N PHE A 108 -5.72 -23.03 -0.60
CA PHE A 108 -4.76 -22.54 0.38
C PHE A 108 -4.31 -23.70 1.28
N ASN A 109 -3.00 -23.88 1.43
CA ASN A 109 -2.44 -24.84 2.38
C ASN A 109 -2.12 -24.13 3.70
N PRO A 110 -2.80 -24.44 4.81
CA PRO A 110 -2.56 -23.76 6.09
C PRO A 110 -1.21 -24.11 6.73
N GLU A 111 -0.59 -25.25 6.38
CA GLU A 111 0.66 -25.70 7.01
C GLU A 111 1.87 -24.86 6.59
N ASP A 112 1.94 -24.51 5.30
CA ASP A 112 3.03 -23.74 4.71
C ASP A 112 2.58 -22.38 4.15
N ARG A 113 1.29 -22.06 4.27
CA ARG A 113 0.64 -20.81 3.84
C ARG A 113 0.69 -20.56 2.33
N THR A 114 0.86 -21.64 1.56
CA THR A 114 0.98 -21.61 0.10
C THR A 114 -0.37 -21.71 -0.62
N ILE A 115 -0.36 -21.43 -1.93
CA ILE A 115 -1.51 -21.68 -2.79
C ILE A 115 -1.18 -22.62 -3.95
N SER A 116 -2.20 -23.32 -4.44
CA SER A 116 -2.13 -24.12 -5.66
C SER A 116 -3.40 -23.95 -6.50
N GLY A 117 -3.35 -24.29 -7.78
CA GLY A 117 -4.50 -24.24 -8.68
C GLY A 117 -4.84 -22.85 -9.25
N TRP A 118 -4.15 -21.79 -8.81
CA TRP A 118 -4.30 -20.46 -9.38
C TRP A 118 -3.77 -20.38 -10.82
N LYS A 119 -4.50 -19.67 -11.68
CA LYS A 119 -4.15 -19.46 -13.09
C LYS A 119 -4.15 -17.99 -13.49
N ALA A 120 -5.21 -17.26 -13.13
CA ALA A 120 -5.40 -15.83 -13.38
C ALA A 120 -6.59 -15.29 -12.55
N GLY A 121 -6.78 -13.96 -12.57
CA GLY A 121 -7.80 -13.30 -11.76
C GLY A 121 -7.48 -13.34 -10.27
N MET A 122 -8.37 -12.85 -9.43
CA MET A 122 -8.19 -12.80 -7.97
C MET A 122 -8.29 -14.21 -7.36
N PRO A 123 -7.23 -14.74 -6.71
CA PRO A 123 -7.24 -16.08 -6.13
C PRO A 123 -8.35 -16.29 -5.10
N PHE A 124 -8.54 -15.32 -4.19
CA PHE A 124 -9.51 -15.36 -3.09
C PHE A 124 -10.45 -14.15 -3.17
N PRO A 125 -11.58 -14.25 -3.88
CA PRO A 125 -12.50 -13.13 -3.97
C PRO A 125 -13.18 -12.83 -2.63
N PRO A 126 -13.70 -11.60 -2.40
CA PRO A 126 -14.13 -11.12 -1.10
C PRO A 126 -15.12 -12.04 -0.37
N GLU A 127 -16.03 -12.68 -1.10
CA GLU A 127 -17.01 -13.63 -0.56
C GLU A 127 -16.39 -14.89 0.07
N THR A 128 -15.11 -15.17 -0.23
CA THR A 128 -14.36 -16.30 0.32
C THR A 128 -13.48 -15.94 1.51
N ILE A 129 -13.27 -14.64 1.76
CA ILE A 129 -12.44 -14.13 2.85
C ILE A 129 -13.32 -13.88 4.07
N LYS A 130 -13.06 -14.63 5.14
CA LYS A 130 -13.77 -14.49 6.42
C LYS A 130 -12.87 -13.79 7.43
N LEU A 131 -13.41 -12.85 8.20
CA LEU A 131 -12.63 -12.09 9.19
C LEU A 131 -12.12 -12.96 10.35
N ASP A 132 -12.80 -14.06 10.64
CA ASP A 132 -12.44 -15.01 11.70
C ASP A 132 -11.50 -16.13 11.23
N ASP A 133 -11.18 -16.18 9.92
CA ASP A 133 -10.20 -17.12 9.38
C ASP A 133 -8.78 -16.65 9.74
N PRO A 134 -8.00 -17.46 10.49
CA PRO A 134 -6.64 -17.09 10.90
C PRO A 134 -5.69 -16.86 9.72
N HIS A 135 -6.02 -17.36 8.52
CA HIS A 135 -5.23 -17.19 7.30
C HIS A 135 -5.80 -16.15 6.34
N ALA A 136 -6.82 -15.40 6.74
CA ALA A 136 -7.42 -14.38 5.89
C ALA A 136 -6.43 -13.30 5.45
N GLY A 137 -5.48 -12.94 6.31
CA GLY A 137 -4.43 -11.98 5.97
C GLY A 137 -3.54 -12.49 4.83
N ASP A 138 -3.11 -13.75 4.89
CA ASP A 138 -2.36 -14.39 3.80
C ASP A 138 -3.13 -14.39 2.49
N LYS A 139 -4.43 -14.73 2.52
CA LYS A 139 -5.28 -14.74 1.33
C LYS A 139 -5.39 -13.36 0.67
N VAL A 140 -5.56 -12.30 1.47
CA VAL A 140 -5.58 -10.92 0.96
C VAL A 140 -4.23 -10.56 0.31
N ILE A 141 -3.10 -10.93 0.91
CA ILE A 141 -1.78 -10.65 0.33
C ILE A 141 -1.51 -11.50 -0.93
N TRP A 142 -1.96 -12.77 -0.96
CA TRP A 142 -1.93 -13.60 -2.17
C TRP A 142 -2.71 -12.95 -3.32
N ASN A 143 -3.79 -12.21 -3.04
CA ASN A 143 -4.52 -11.51 -4.10
C ASN A 143 -3.68 -10.46 -4.82
N LEU A 144 -2.65 -9.87 -4.19
CA LEU A 144 -1.75 -8.92 -4.86
C LEU A 144 -0.99 -9.53 -6.04
N ARG A 145 -1.00 -10.86 -6.20
CA ARG A 145 -0.43 -11.56 -7.37
C ARG A 145 -1.28 -11.43 -8.62
N ALA A 146 -2.57 -11.17 -8.45
CA ALA A 146 -3.49 -10.90 -9.53
C ALA A 146 -3.36 -9.44 -9.97
N ALA A 147 -2.30 -9.14 -10.73
CA ALA A 147 -1.98 -7.79 -11.17
C ALA A 147 -3.19 -7.10 -11.83
N THR A 148 -3.69 -6.05 -11.17
CA THR A 148 -4.87 -5.28 -11.61
C THR A 148 -4.57 -4.39 -12.82
N TYR A 149 -3.29 -4.25 -13.17
CA TYR A 149 -2.79 -3.40 -14.23
C TYR A 149 -2.23 -4.19 -15.42
N GLY A 150 -2.64 -5.46 -15.55
CA GLY A 150 -2.28 -6.30 -16.68
C GLY A 150 -0.99 -7.11 -16.47
N ALA A 151 -0.61 -7.82 -17.51
CA ALA A 151 0.47 -8.81 -17.53
C ALA A 151 1.87 -8.18 -17.67
N THR A 152 1.96 -6.91 -18.05
CA THR A 152 3.22 -6.18 -18.18
C THR A 152 3.05 -4.77 -17.63
N MET A 153 3.93 -4.38 -16.70
CA MET A 153 4.08 -3.01 -16.21
C MET A 153 5.30 -2.37 -16.86
N ASP A 154 5.10 -1.29 -17.61
CA ASP A 154 6.17 -0.52 -18.25
C ASP A 154 6.18 0.91 -17.68
N LEU A 155 7.29 1.26 -17.04
CA LEU A 155 7.50 2.49 -16.28
C LEU A 155 8.74 3.20 -16.85
N ARG A 156 8.63 3.82 -18.02
CA ARG A 156 9.80 4.40 -18.71
C ARG A 156 10.31 5.70 -18.10
N ASP A 157 9.40 6.46 -17.50
CA ASP A 157 9.66 7.78 -16.94
C ASP A 157 9.46 7.81 -15.42
N ILE A 158 9.63 6.67 -14.73
CA ILE A 158 9.47 6.66 -13.28
C ILE A 158 10.61 7.42 -12.62
N ALA A 159 10.28 8.35 -11.72
CA ALA A 159 11.26 9.17 -11.04
C ALA A 159 10.93 9.30 -9.55
N TRP A 160 11.95 9.19 -8.70
CA TRP A 160 11.90 9.45 -7.27
C TRP A 160 12.41 10.85 -6.98
N VAL A 161 11.57 11.66 -6.37
CA VAL A 161 11.86 12.99 -5.87
C VAL A 161 12.23 12.89 -4.39
N PHE A 162 13.44 13.33 -4.04
CA PHE A 162 13.97 13.33 -2.68
C PHE A 162 13.64 14.67 -2.01
N LEU A 163 13.05 14.61 -0.82
CA LEU A 163 12.36 15.72 -0.17
C LEU A 163 12.68 15.73 1.32
N ASP A 164 13.11 16.88 1.83
CA ASP A 164 13.27 17.13 3.26
C ASP A 164 12.12 18.02 3.77
N ALA A 165 11.58 17.70 4.95
CA ALA A 165 10.40 18.37 5.50
C ALA A 165 10.56 19.88 5.65
N LYS A 166 11.80 20.33 5.85
CA LYS A 166 12.17 21.71 6.17
C LYS A 166 12.80 22.42 4.97
N LYS A 167 13.66 21.73 4.23
CA LYS A 167 14.41 22.30 3.10
C LYS A 167 13.69 22.15 1.76
N GLY A 168 12.74 21.23 1.65
CA GLY A 168 12.02 20.92 0.43
C GLY A 168 12.81 20.02 -0.51
N TYR A 169 12.73 20.33 -1.81
CA TYR A 169 13.36 19.54 -2.88
C TYR A 169 14.88 19.46 -2.73
N GLU A 170 15.41 18.24 -2.70
CA GLU A 170 16.86 17.99 -2.67
C GLU A 170 17.39 17.60 -4.05
N ARG A 171 16.77 16.60 -4.68
CA ARG A 171 17.19 16.00 -5.96
C ARG A 171 16.13 15.05 -6.51
N VAL A 172 16.33 14.61 -7.75
CA VAL A 172 15.52 13.59 -8.40
C VAL A 172 16.41 12.50 -8.99
N GLN A 173 15.96 11.25 -8.95
CA GLN A 173 16.53 10.14 -9.71
C GLN A 173 15.46 9.56 -10.61
N ALA A 174 15.77 9.29 -11.87
CA ALA A 174 14.82 8.71 -12.82
C ALA A 174 15.36 7.43 -13.43
N PHE A 175 14.43 6.49 -13.60
CA PHE A 175 14.67 5.13 -14.00
C PHE A 175 13.68 4.72 -15.07
N GLN A 176 14.08 3.72 -15.86
CA GLN A 176 13.19 2.93 -16.67
C GLN A 176 13.02 1.57 -15.99
N SER A 177 11.79 1.14 -15.78
CA SER A 177 11.48 -0.21 -15.30
C SER A 177 10.54 -0.93 -16.25
N ARG A 178 10.73 -2.24 -16.35
CA ARG A 178 9.71 -3.13 -16.89
C ARG A 178 9.62 -4.36 -16.03
N ARG A 179 8.39 -4.70 -15.64
CA ARG A 179 8.05 -5.95 -14.98
C ARG A 179 7.14 -6.75 -15.91
N TYR A 180 7.51 -8.00 -16.14
CA TYR A 180 6.75 -8.94 -16.94
C TYR A 180 6.30 -10.09 -16.04
N TYR A 181 4.99 -10.26 -15.88
CA TYR A 181 4.41 -11.38 -15.15
C TYR A 181 4.41 -12.63 -16.04
N MET A 182 4.98 -13.71 -15.56
CA MET A 182 5.09 -14.96 -16.32
C MET A 182 3.82 -15.81 -16.21
N GLU A 183 2.89 -15.45 -15.33
CA GLU A 183 1.64 -16.14 -15.04
C GLU A 183 0.51 -15.12 -14.81
N GLY A 184 -0.74 -15.58 -14.68
CA GLY A 184 -1.87 -14.68 -14.46
C GLY A 184 -2.19 -13.77 -15.65
N ARG A 185 -1.66 -14.08 -16.84
CA ARG A 185 -1.72 -13.18 -18.00
C ARG A 185 -3.11 -13.18 -18.65
N LEU A 186 -3.62 -11.99 -18.97
CA LEU A 186 -4.93 -11.75 -19.59
C LEU A 186 -4.85 -10.83 -20.82
N ASP A 187 -3.67 -10.70 -21.41
CA ASP A 187 -3.34 -9.84 -22.55
C ASP A 187 -3.63 -10.49 -23.92
N GLY A 188 -4.32 -11.63 -23.93
CA GLY A 188 -4.63 -12.41 -25.13
C GLY A 188 -3.52 -13.38 -25.56
N GLY A 189 -2.38 -13.40 -24.86
CA GLY A 189 -1.35 -14.43 -24.98
C GLY A 189 -1.63 -15.68 -24.12
N PRO A 190 -0.66 -16.59 -24.01
CA PRO A 190 -0.71 -17.68 -23.04
C PRO A 190 -0.85 -17.15 -21.61
N VAL A 191 -1.75 -17.76 -20.81
CA VAL A 191 -1.96 -17.40 -19.39
C VAL A 191 -0.67 -17.54 -18.57
N SER A 192 0.16 -18.52 -18.93
CA SER A 192 1.50 -18.75 -18.37
C SER A 192 2.53 -18.87 -19.49
N VAL A 193 3.72 -18.35 -19.25
CA VAL A 193 4.88 -18.40 -20.15
C VAL A 193 5.98 -19.21 -19.49
N GLY A 194 6.66 -20.05 -20.26
CA GLY A 194 7.69 -20.95 -19.73
C GLY A 194 7.11 -22.21 -19.09
N ASP A 195 7.84 -22.78 -18.14
CA ASP A 195 7.51 -24.02 -17.42
C ASP A 195 6.64 -23.83 -16.17
N GLY A 196 6.44 -22.58 -15.74
CA GLY A 196 5.68 -22.23 -14.54
C GLY A 196 6.53 -22.03 -13.29
N ASP A 197 7.87 -22.09 -13.37
CA ASP A 197 8.76 -21.92 -12.21
C ASP A 197 9.02 -20.45 -11.84
N VAL A 198 8.80 -19.53 -12.77
CA VAL A 198 9.03 -18.09 -12.60
C VAL A 198 7.69 -17.37 -12.52
N SER A 199 7.53 -16.46 -11.56
CA SER A 199 6.32 -15.65 -11.41
C SER A 199 6.43 -14.32 -12.14
N GLN A 200 7.61 -13.68 -12.07
CA GLN A 200 7.87 -12.40 -12.73
C GLN A 200 9.35 -12.18 -12.99
N LYS A 201 9.64 -11.38 -14.01
CA LYS A 201 10.96 -10.81 -14.28
C LYS A 201 10.85 -9.29 -14.19
N THR A 202 11.83 -8.61 -13.61
CA THR A 202 11.86 -7.14 -13.57
C THR A 202 13.26 -6.64 -13.91
N TYR A 203 13.36 -5.63 -14.77
CA TYR A 203 14.57 -4.80 -14.82
C TYR A 203 14.27 -3.37 -14.38
N PHE A 204 15.31 -2.69 -13.92
CA PHE A 204 15.26 -1.32 -13.45
C PHE A 204 16.58 -0.62 -13.74
N VAL A 205 16.58 0.45 -14.54
CA VAL A 205 17.81 1.12 -14.99
C VAL A 205 17.71 2.62 -14.78
N ALA A 206 18.67 3.20 -14.07
CA ALA A 206 18.80 4.63 -13.91
C ALA A 206 19.19 5.29 -15.23
N HIS A 207 18.47 6.33 -15.63
CA HIS A 207 18.82 7.14 -16.80
C HIS A 207 19.10 8.61 -16.44
N TYR A 208 18.78 9.04 -15.22
CA TYR A 208 19.08 10.37 -14.68
C TYR A 208 19.25 10.32 -13.15
N PRO A 209 20.15 11.13 -12.54
CA PRO A 209 21.14 12.01 -13.16
C PRO A 209 22.32 11.27 -13.82
N GLN A 210 23.22 12.01 -14.46
CA GLN A 210 24.30 11.44 -15.29
C GLN A 210 25.30 10.57 -14.52
N ASP A 211 25.52 10.89 -13.25
CA ASP A 211 26.41 10.17 -12.33
C ASP A 211 25.91 8.75 -12.01
N ILE A 212 24.58 8.54 -11.94
CA ILE A 212 24.00 7.21 -11.73
C ILE A 212 23.52 6.55 -13.03
N ARG A 213 23.49 7.27 -14.16
CA ARG A 213 23.00 6.75 -15.44
C ARG A 213 23.72 5.46 -15.83
N GLY A 214 22.95 4.41 -16.06
CA GLY A 214 23.40 3.07 -16.41
C GLY A 214 23.66 2.17 -15.21
N LEU A 215 23.39 2.61 -13.98
CA LEU A 215 23.20 1.69 -12.87
C LEU A 215 21.87 0.98 -13.06
N GLY A 216 21.81 -0.34 -12.89
CA GLY A 216 20.54 -1.03 -12.96
C GLY A 216 20.52 -2.38 -12.27
N THR A 217 19.32 -2.90 -12.05
CA THR A 217 19.09 -4.21 -11.47
C THR A 217 18.17 -5.05 -12.34
N PHE A 218 18.40 -6.35 -12.34
CA PHE A 218 17.52 -7.35 -12.93
C PHE A 218 17.17 -8.37 -11.86
N SER A 219 15.90 -8.72 -11.74
CA SER A 219 15.42 -9.74 -10.82
C SER A 219 14.50 -10.76 -11.49
N VAL A 220 14.62 -12.00 -11.03
CA VAL A 220 13.74 -13.12 -11.36
C VAL A 220 13.14 -13.62 -10.06
N ARG A 221 11.82 -13.58 -9.97
CA ARG A 221 11.07 -14.13 -8.85
C ARG A 221 10.50 -15.48 -9.23
N TYR A 222 10.59 -16.43 -8.31
CA TYR A 222 10.15 -17.80 -8.52
C TYR A 222 8.77 -18.05 -7.91
N ASN A 223 8.07 -19.03 -8.47
CA ASN A 223 6.78 -19.55 -8.01
C ASN A 223 6.89 -20.54 -6.84
N GLN A 224 8.02 -20.55 -6.14
CA GLN A 224 8.14 -21.36 -4.95
C GLN A 224 7.28 -20.79 -3.84
N ALA A 225 6.22 -21.49 -3.53
CA ALA A 225 5.19 -20.94 -2.69
C ALA A 225 5.67 -20.72 -1.23
N ASP A 226 6.67 -21.47 -0.78
CA ASP A 226 7.28 -21.30 0.55
C ASP A 226 8.36 -20.19 0.62
N SER A 227 8.65 -19.52 -0.50
CA SER A 227 9.68 -18.48 -0.64
C SER A 227 11.09 -18.90 -0.17
N LYS A 228 11.39 -20.20 -0.01
CA LYS A 228 12.69 -20.66 0.48
C LYS A 228 13.82 -20.40 -0.51
N LYS A 229 13.54 -20.48 -1.82
CA LYS A 229 14.47 -20.01 -2.84
C LYS A 229 14.40 -18.48 -2.90
N PRO A 230 15.52 -17.79 -2.61
CA PRO A 230 15.55 -16.35 -2.77
C PRO A 230 15.38 -15.94 -4.24
N ASP A 231 14.86 -14.74 -4.45
CA ASP A 231 14.79 -14.14 -5.78
C ASP A 231 16.22 -14.00 -6.33
N ASP A 232 16.40 -14.38 -7.60
CA ASP A 232 17.66 -14.12 -8.28
C ASP A 232 17.71 -12.63 -8.61
N SER A 233 18.70 -11.94 -8.07
CA SER A 233 18.87 -10.50 -8.25
C SER A 233 20.28 -10.18 -8.70
N TYR A 234 20.40 -9.30 -9.68
CA TYR A 234 21.65 -8.89 -10.29
C TYR A 234 21.71 -7.37 -10.33
N ALA A 235 22.88 -6.80 -10.07
CA ALA A 235 23.17 -5.39 -10.26
C ALA A 235 24.23 -5.21 -11.34
N TYR A 236 23.95 -4.37 -12.32
CA TYR A 236 24.91 -3.93 -13.32
C TYR A 236 25.58 -2.63 -12.86
N LEU A 237 26.92 -2.66 -12.75
CA LEU A 237 27.73 -1.54 -12.31
C LEU A 237 28.51 -0.96 -13.50
N LYS A 238 28.08 0.20 -13.98
CA LYS A 238 28.70 0.88 -15.14
C LYS A 238 30.19 1.19 -14.95
N SER A 239 30.62 1.59 -13.75
CA SER A 239 32.01 1.98 -13.47
C SER A 239 33.03 0.87 -13.75
N VAL A 240 32.61 -0.38 -13.60
CA VAL A 240 33.43 -1.58 -13.85
C VAL A 240 32.90 -2.42 -15.02
N ARG A 241 31.77 -2.02 -15.62
CA ARG A 241 31.04 -2.73 -16.69
C ARG A 241 30.83 -4.21 -16.37
N ARG A 242 30.36 -4.48 -15.15
CA ARG A 242 30.14 -5.86 -14.68
C ARG A 242 28.80 -6.00 -13.99
N THR A 243 28.19 -7.15 -14.24
CA THR A 243 27.05 -7.65 -13.50
C THR A 243 27.52 -8.43 -12.27
N ARG A 244 26.88 -8.19 -11.12
CA ARG A 244 27.10 -8.93 -9.88
C ARG A 244 25.78 -9.46 -9.35
N ARG A 245 25.78 -10.71 -8.86
CA ARG A 245 24.62 -11.26 -8.14
C ARG A 245 24.54 -10.63 -6.76
N LEU A 246 23.33 -10.24 -6.35
CA LEU A 246 23.01 -9.74 -5.03
C LEU A 246 22.63 -10.90 -4.09
N SER A 247 22.64 -10.65 -2.78
CA SER A 247 22.22 -11.65 -1.80
C SER A 247 20.70 -11.84 -1.84
N GLY A 248 20.22 -12.97 -1.31
CA GLY A 248 18.79 -13.25 -1.19
C GLY A 248 18.02 -12.27 -0.29
N GLY A 249 18.73 -11.50 0.55
CA GLY A 249 18.13 -10.48 1.43
C GLY A 249 17.82 -9.15 0.73
N ALA A 250 18.18 -8.99 -0.54
CA ALA A 250 18.05 -7.73 -1.27
C ALA A 250 16.62 -7.16 -1.34
N TRP A 251 15.59 -8.00 -1.14
CA TRP A 251 14.19 -7.54 -1.09
C TRP A 251 13.91 -6.59 0.08
N MET A 252 14.77 -6.58 1.11
CA MET A 252 14.67 -5.70 2.28
C MET A 252 15.53 -4.45 2.16
N ASP A 253 16.32 -4.32 1.08
CA ASP A 253 17.21 -3.19 0.86
C ASP A 253 16.46 -2.01 0.23
N PRO A 254 16.90 -0.77 0.49
CA PRO A 254 16.37 0.40 -0.18
C PRO A 254 16.66 0.40 -1.69
N ILE A 255 15.68 0.78 -2.49
CA ILE A 255 15.80 0.90 -3.95
C ILE A 255 16.64 2.14 -4.27
N GLY A 256 17.84 1.96 -4.83
CA GLY A 256 18.63 3.09 -5.35
C GLY A 256 19.00 4.18 -4.33
N GLY A 257 18.98 3.85 -3.03
CA GLY A 257 19.20 4.82 -1.94
C GLY A 257 17.99 5.68 -1.61
N THR A 258 16.79 5.29 -2.02
CA THR A 258 15.52 5.91 -1.62
C THR A 258 15.11 5.50 -0.20
N ASP A 259 14.01 6.02 0.32
CA ASP A 259 13.38 5.53 1.55
C ASP A 259 12.51 4.29 1.29
N GLN A 260 12.30 3.90 0.04
CA GLN A 260 11.47 2.76 -0.34
C GLN A 260 12.31 1.47 -0.38
N LEU A 261 11.87 0.42 0.29
CA LEU A 261 12.47 -0.91 0.14
C LEU A 261 11.92 -1.62 -1.10
N TYR A 262 12.62 -2.63 -1.61
CA TYR A 262 12.05 -3.48 -2.66
C TYR A 262 10.73 -4.15 -2.24
N ASP A 263 10.59 -4.50 -0.96
CA ASP A 263 9.33 -4.98 -0.36
C ASP A 263 8.19 -3.95 -0.37
N ASP A 264 8.51 -2.65 -0.44
CA ASP A 264 7.54 -1.56 -0.45
C ASP A 264 7.03 -1.24 -1.87
N TRP A 265 7.45 -2.01 -2.88
CA TRP A 265 6.91 -1.86 -4.22
C TRP A 265 5.40 -2.16 -4.19
N ASP A 266 4.58 -1.21 -4.60
CA ASP A 266 3.12 -1.28 -4.41
C ASP A 266 2.68 -1.46 -2.94
N ILE A 267 3.40 -0.85 -2.00
CA ILE A 267 3.23 -0.99 -0.55
C ILE A 267 3.59 -2.39 -0.06
N TRP A 268 3.33 -3.46 -0.81
CA TRP A 268 3.65 -4.83 -0.40
C TRP A 268 3.95 -5.71 -1.62
N ASP A 269 5.23 -5.98 -1.84
CA ASP A 269 5.68 -6.76 -3.01
C ASP A 269 5.97 -8.23 -2.67
N ALA A 270 6.45 -8.50 -1.45
CA ALA A 270 6.84 -9.84 -1.04
C ALA A 270 5.67 -10.83 -1.06
N TRP A 271 6.00 -12.10 -1.32
CA TRP A 271 5.09 -13.21 -1.05
C TRP A 271 4.70 -13.22 0.43
N PRO A 272 3.47 -13.64 0.76
CA PRO A 272 3.02 -13.68 2.15
C PRO A 272 3.89 -14.59 3.03
N THR A 273 4.49 -15.63 2.44
CA THR A 273 5.38 -16.58 3.13
C THR A 273 6.76 -16.02 3.47
N LYS A 274 7.18 -14.87 2.92
CA LYS A 274 8.38 -14.15 3.39
C LYS A 274 8.16 -13.48 4.74
N TYR A 275 6.91 -13.20 5.09
CA TYR A 275 6.50 -12.71 6.40
C TYR A 275 6.26 -13.90 7.33
N VAL A 276 6.58 -13.74 8.61
CA VAL A 276 6.33 -14.77 9.63
C VAL A 276 4.83 -15.01 9.79
N GLU A 277 4.03 -13.94 9.70
CA GLU A 277 2.58 -13.97 9.83
C GLU A 277 1.97 -12.79 9.08
N ASN A 278 0.79 -13.00 8.48
CA ASN A 278 -0.07 -11.93 7.97
C ASN A 278 -1.48 -12.09 8.56
N LYS A 279 -1.93 -11.09 9.29
CA LYS A 279 -3.21 -11.09 9.98
C LYS A 279 -4.17 -10.09 9.35
N LEU A 280 -5.37 -10.54 9.03
CA LEU A 280 -6.47 -9.65 8.69
C LEU A 280 -7.03 -9.05 9.99
N ILE A 281 -6.90 -7.74 10.15
CA ILE A 281 -7.31 -7.03 11.36
C ILE A 281 -8.80 -6.70 11.31
N GLU A 282 -9.23 -6.09 10.21
CA GLU A 282 -10.61 -5.66 10.01
C GLU A 282 -10.89 -5.39 8.53
N LYS A 283 -12.18 -5.21 8.23
CA LYS A 283 -12.64 -4.54 7.02
C LYS A 283 -13.22 -3.19 7.43
N ARG A 284 -12.79 -2.10 6.79
CA ARG A 284 -13.19 -0.74 7.13
C ARG A 284 -13.26 0.15 5.90
N TRP A 285 -13.80 1.34 6.07
CA TRP A 285 -13.69 2.40 5.08
C TRP A 285 -12.46 3.27 5.37
N VAL A 286 -11.83 3.79 4.31
CA VAL A 286 -10.78 4.80 4.38
C VAL A 286 -10.99 5.87 3.31
N LEU A 287 -10.52 7.09 3.55
CA LEU A 287 -10.33 8.08 2.50
C LEU A 287 -9.04 7.70 1.76
N ALA A 288 -9.13 7.50 0.45
CA ALA A 288 -8.01 7.07 -0.39
C ALA A 288 -8.03 7.73 -1.78
N ILE A 289 -6.87 7.72 -2.44
CA ILE A 289 -6.69 8.31 -3.76
C ILE A 289 -6.80 7.21 -4.82
N ALA A 290 -8.03 6.95 -5.26
CA ALA A 290 -8.32 5.94 -6.27
C ALA A 290 -8.41 6.50 -7.70
N HIS A 291 -8.60 7.81 -7.85
CA HIS A 291 -8.70 8.51 -9.14
C HIS A 291 -7.73 9.69 -9.20
N SER A 292 -6.44 9.41 -9.27
CA SER A 292 -5.41 10.43 -9.49
C SER A 292 -5.63 11.15 -10.83
N PRO A 293 -5.44 12.48 -10.91
CA PRO A 293 -5.47 13.22 -12.17
C PRO A 293 -4.52 12.63 -13.22
N GLU A 294 -4.86 12.78 -14.51
CA GLU A 294 -4.21 12.10 -15.65
C GLU A 294 -2.69 12.37 -15.79
N MET A 295 -2.24 13.59 -15.48
CA MET A 295 -0.82 13.95 -15.60
C MET A 295 -0.06 13.67 -14.28
N SER A 296 0.73 12.59 -14.25
CA SER A 296 1.67 12.28 -13.15
C SER A 296 3.05 12.89 -13.37
N VAL A 297 3.55 12.77 -14.60
CA VAL A 297 4.86 13.27 -15.04
C VAL A 297 4.68 14.07 -16.33
N ASP A 298 4.96 15.36 -16.30
CA ASP A 298 5.01 16.19 -17.51
C ASP A 298 6.43 16.13 -18.10
N THR A 299 6.65 15.24 -19.06
CA THR A 299 7.96 15.01 -19.66
C THR A 299 8.48 16.18 -20.48
N SER A 300 7.62 17.16 -20.82
CA SER A 300 8.00 18.39 -21.52
C SER A 300 8.74 19.39 -20.62
N GLN A 301 8.60 19.28 -19.29
CA GLN A 301 9.24 20.16 -18.32
C GLN A 301 10.68 19.70 -18.05
N ALA A 302 11.61 20.63 -17.91
CA ALA A 302 12.99 20.32 -17.57
C ALA A 302 13.10 19.68 -16.16
N TRP A 303 14.12 18.84 -15.94
CA TRP A 303 14.43 18.29 -14.61
C TRP A 303 14.75 19.37 -13.57
N THR A 304 15.17 20.57 -14.01
CA THR A 304 15.40 21.76 -13.16
C THR A 304 14.10 22.44 -12.70
N GLU A 305 12.94 22.01 -13.20
CA GLU A 305 11.61 22.52 -12.84
C GLU A 305 10.76 21.40 -12.20
N PRO A 306 11.20 20.81 -11.06
CA PRO A 306 10.63 19.57 -10.54
C PRO A 306 9.14 19.69 -10.23
N GLN A 307 8.64 20.81 -9.69
CA GLN A 307 7.21 21.01 -9.41
C GLN A 307 6.33 20.96 -10.66
N LYS A 308 6.79 21.54 -11.76
CA LYS A 308 6.05 21.48 -13.02
C LYS A 308 6.11 20.07 -13.61
N ARG A 309 7.26 19.41 -13.51
CA ARG A 309 7.47 18.05 -14.01
C ARG A 309 6.67 17.00 -13.21
N PHE A 310 6.51 17.18 -11.91
CA PHE A 310 5.80 16.26 -11.01
C PHE A 310 4.63 16.97 -10.31
N PRO A 311 3.57 17.35 -11.05
CA PRO A 311 2.53 18.24 -10.54
C PRO A 311 1.68 17.62 -9.42
N ARG A 312 1.74 16.29 -9.24
CA ARG A 312 0.96 15.56 -8.22
C ARG A 312 1.64 15.46 -6.86
N ILE A 313 2.87 15.98 -6.74
CA ILE A 313 3.60 16.09 -5.48
C ILE A 313 3.64 17.57 -5.09
N ASN A 314 3.21 17.91 -3.87
CA ASN A 314 3.31 19.28 -3.37
C ASN A 314 4.72 19.56 -2.87
N MET A 315 5.57 20.17 -3.70
CA MET A 315 6.90 20.66 -3.32
C MET A 315 6.96 22.18 -3.13
N SER A 316 5.81 22.86 -3.14
CA SER A 316 5.74 24.32 -3.00
C SER A 316 5.53 24.76 -1.54
N GLU A 317 4.96 23.88 -0.71
CA GLU A 317 4.65 24.16 0.68
C GLU A 317 5.20 23.08 1.59
N PRO A 318 5.75 23.40 2.79
CA PRO A 318 6.09 22.41 3.79
C PRO A 318 4.90 21.47 4.08
N PRO A 319 5.15 20.16 4.31
CA PRO A 319 6.45 19.50 4.39
C PRO A 319 7.03 19.05 3.03
N TYR A 320 6.54 19.59 1.92
CA TYR A 320 7.06 19.40 0.56
C TYR A 320 6.90 18.00 -0.06
N TRP A 321 6.26 17.06 0.63
CA TRP A 321 6.06 15.68 0.13
C TRP A 321 4.61 15.22 0.08
N ASN A 322 3.65 16.02 0.56
CA ASN A 322 2.25 15.59 0.54
C ASN A 322 1.72 15.50 -0.90
N PRO A 323 0.63 14.75 -1.14
CA PRO A 323 -0.13 14.88 -2.39
C PRO A 323 -0.43 16.35 -2.70
N ALA A 324 -0.42 16.70 -3.99
CA ALA A 324 -0.81 18.04 -4.43
C ALA A 324 -2.24 18.40 -3.98
N LYS A 325 -2.50 19.69 -3.75
CA LYS A 325 -3.75 20.16 -3.14
C LYS A 325 -5.01 19.88 -3.97
N ASP A 326 -4.85 19.68 -5.27
CA ASP A 326 -5.92 19.33 -6.19
C ASP A 326 -6.19 17.81 -6.26
N VAL A 327 -5.36 16.98 -5.63
CA VAL A 327 -5.58 15.54 -5.52
C VAL A 327 -6.74 15.25 -4.58
N GLU A 328 -7.71 14.50 -5.11
CA GLU A 328 -8.96 14.17 -4.44
C GLU A 328 -8.90 12.81 -3.76
N TRP A 329 -9.60 12.71 -2.62
CA TRP A 329 -9.69 11.52 -1.80
C TRP A 329 -11.15 11.10 -1.68
N GLU A 330 -11.42 9.82 -1.89
CA GLU A 330 -12.76 9.25 -1.87
C GLU A 330 -12.86 8.09 -0.88
N PRO A 331 -14.04 7.84 -0.29
CA PRO A 331 -14.29 6.65 0.51
C PRO A 331 -14.06 5.34 -0.28
N ARG A 332 -13.18 4.48 0.22
CA ARG A 332 -12.91 3.12 -0.29
C ARG A 332 -13.07 2.09 0.82
N GLU A 333 -13.69 0.94 0.53
CA GLU A 333 -13.72 -0.18 1.48
C GLU A 333 -12.44 -1.00 1.32
N VAL A 334 -11.75 -1.23 2.44
CA VAL A 334 -10.44 -1.87 2.47
C VAL A 334 -10.36 -2.97 3.53
N TYR A 335 -9.56 -3.99 3.23
CA TYR A 335 -8.98 -4.89 4.21
C TYR A 335 -7.76 -4.22 4.85
N VAL A 336 -7.66 -4.32 6.18
CA VAL A 336 -6.47 -3.90 6.94
C VAL A 336 -5.66 -5.14 7.27
N VAL A 337 -4.52 -5.31 6.61
CA VAL A 337 -3.63 -6.46 6.85
C VAL A 337 -2.39 -6.01 7.61
N GLU A 338 -2.11 -6.68 8.72
CA GLU A 338 -0.89 -6.53 9.49
C GLU A 338 0.07 -7.69 9.18
N GLY A 339 1.28 -7.35 8.74
CA GLY A 339 2.39 -8.27 8.56
C GLY A 339 3.41 -8.19 9.67
N THR A 340 3.89 -9.36 10.09
CA THR A 340 5.08 -9.53 10.94
C THR A 340 6.26 -9.96 10.07
N PRO A 341 7.20 -9.07 9.71
CA PRO A 341 8.38 -9.42 8.94
C PRO A 341 9.36 -10.30 9.75
N PRO A 342 10.25 -11.07 9.09
CA PRO A 342 11.26 -11.90 9.75
C PRO A 342 12.30 -11.01 10.48
N PRO A 343 13.03 -11.50 11.51
CA PRO A 343 13.89 -10.68 12.40
C PRO A 343 14.98 -9.85 11.71
N GLU A 344 15.45 -10.25 10.54
CA GLU A 344 16.44 -9.56 9.72
C GLU A 344 15.88 -8.37 8.92
N HIS A 345 14.55 -8.28 8.75
CA HIS A 345 13.91 -7.14 8.10
C HIS A 345 14.17 -5.82 8.87
N PRO A 346 14.19 -4.65 8.24
CA PRO A 346 14.31 -3.39 9.01
C PRO A 346 13.03 -3.05 9.80
N TYR A 347 11.86 -3.49 9.31
CA TYR A 347 10.57 -3.27 9.99
C TYR A 347 10.25 -4.36 11.02
N SER A 348 9.64 -3.97 12.15
CA SER A 348 9.01 -4.93 13.08
C SER A 348 7.58 -5.29 12.69
N LYS A 349 6.90 -4.38 11.98
CA LYS A 349 5.51 -4.51 11.57
C LYS A 349 5.29 -3.69 10.31
N LYS A 350 4.45 -4.20 9.42
CA LYS A 350 3.94 -3.48 8.26
C LYS A 350 2.43 -3.62 8.21
N VAL A 351 1.72 -2.53 7.92
CA VAL A 351 0.27 -2.55 7.75
C VAL A 351 -0.08 -1.99 6.39
N ALA A 352 -0.97 -2.66 5.67
CA ALA A 352 -1.49 -2.22 4.38
C ALA A 352 -3.01 -2.15 4.39
N TYR A 353 -3.55 -1.13 3.71
CA TYR A 353 -4.98 -0.90 3.50
C TYR A 353 -5.27 -1.20 2.03
N ILE A 354 -5.87 -2.35 1.78
CA ILE A 354 -6.00 -2.96 0.45
C ILE A 354 -7.47 -2.99 0.08
N GLU A 355 -7.82 -2.41 -1.07
CA GLU A 355 -9.18 -2.42 -1.63
C GLU A 355 -9.81 -3.81 -1.60
N VAL A 356 -11.09 -3.88 -1.24
CA VAL A 356 -11.85 -5.13 -1.15
C VAL A 356 -12.21 -5.67 -2.54
N ASP A 357 -12.73 -4.82 -3.43
CA ASP A 357 -13.26 -5.26 -4.73
C ASP A 357 -12.18 -5.78 -5.69
N PHE A 358 -10.96 -5.28 -5.55
CA PHE A 358 -9.78 -5.68 -6.33
C PHE A 358 -8.51 -5.37 -5.52
N PRO A 359 -7.43 -6.14 -5.64
CA PRO A 359 -6.31 -6.09 -4.70
C PRO A 359 -5.35 -4.93 -4.97
N ARG A 360 -5.79 -3.68 -4.74
CA ARG A 360 -4.95 -2.47 -4.81
C ARG A 360 -4.72 -1.86 -3.42
N PRO A 361 -3.46 -1.72 -3.00
CA PRO A 361 -3.13 -0.94 -1.81
C PRO A 361 -3.29 0.57 -2.04
N TYR A 362 -3.83 1.28 -1.05
CA TYR A 362 -3.89 2.75 -1.04
C TYR A 362 -2.99 3.38 0.01
N LEU A 363 -3.00 2.80 1.20
CA LEU A 363 -2.29 3.32 2.35
C LEU A 363 -1.48 2.20 2.98
N GLY A 364 -0.44 2.57 3.69
CA GLY A 364 0.26 1.65 4.57
C GLY A 364 1.13 2.38 5.57
N TYR A 365 1.62 1.66 6.56
CA TYR A 365 2.68 2.16 7.42
C TYR A 365 3.60 1.04 7.89
N ALA A 366 4.80 1.40 8.31
CA ALA A 366 5.75 0.49 8.93
C ALA A 366 6.24 1.01 10.28
N LEU A 367 6.48 0.07 11.20
CA LEU A 367 7.12 0.32 12.48
C LEU A 367 8.57 -0.16 12.43
N ASP A 368 9.46 0.55 13.11
CA ASP A 368 10.86 0.12 13.25
C ASP A 368 10.99 -1.04 14.27
N ARG A 369 12.21 -1.53 14.49
CA ARG A 369 12.48 -2.61 15.46
C ARG A 369 12.15 -2.30 16.92
N LYS A 370 11.87 -1.05 17.28
CA LYS A 370 11.40 -0.65 18.61
C LYS A 370 9.87 -0.57 18.69
N GLY A 371 9.16 -0.86 17.60
CA GLY A 371 7.70 -0.73 17.52
C GLY A 371 7.24 0.71 17.34
N GLU A 372 8.13 1.62 16.95
CA GLU A 372 7.81 3.03 16.76
C GLU A 372 7.45 3.32 15.30
N PHE A 373 6.51 4.25 15.09
CA PHE A 373 6.10 4.66 13.75
C PHE A 373 7.31 5.22 12.97
N TRP A 374 7.58 4.62 11.81
CA TRP A 374 8.75 4.97 11.00
C TRP A 374 8.37 5.46 9.62
N LYS A 375 7.56 4.72 8.87
CA LYS A 375 7.22 5.10 7.49
C LYS A 375 5.74 5.14 7.24
N MET A 376 5.29 6.18 6.55
CA MET A 376 3.96 6.28 5.95
C MET A 376 4.05 6.00 4.45
N PHE A 377 3.08 5.27 3.93
CA PHE A 377 2.85 5.06 2.51
C PHE A 377 1.50 5.62 2.12
N ILE A 378 1.45 6.52 1.13
CA ILE A 378 0.22 7.02 0.51
C ILE A 378 0.37 6.82 -0.99
N PHE A 379 -0.46 6.00 -1.60
CA PHE A 379 -0.39 5.68 -3.02
C PHE A 379 -1.57 6.28 -3.75
N GLN A 380 -1.27 6.96 -4.86
CA GLN A 380 -2.25 7.46 -5.80
C GLN A 380 -2.42 6.41 -6.89
N ASN A 381 -3.65 5.93 -7.05
CA ASN A 381 -4.01 4.99 -8.10
C ASN A 381 -4.83 5.69 -9.18
N ARG A 382 -4.86 5.10 -10.38
CA ARG A 382 -5.68 5.57 -11.49
C ARG A 382 -6.19 4.41 -12.35
N PRO A 383 -7.50 4.33 -12.62
CA PRO A 383 -8.03 3.51 -13.70
C PRO A 383 -7.60 4.06 -15.06
N ASP A 384 -7.11 3.21 -15.94
CA ASP A 384 -6.68 3.56 -17.28
C ASP A 384 -6.88 2.38 -18.23
N VAL A 385 -6.63 2.58 -19.52
CA VAL A 385 -6.79 1.55 -20.55
C VAL A 385 -5.43 1.27 -21.18
N GLY A 386 -4.97 0.03 -21.10
CA GLY A 386 -3.74 -0.43 -21.73
C GLY A 386 -3.80 -0.38 -23.27
N ASP A 387 -2.64 -0.49 -23.92
CA ASP A 387 -2.54 -0.47 -25.39
C ASP A 387 -3.34 -1.59 -26.07
N ASP A 388 -3.61 -2.67 -25.33
CA ASP A 388 -4.40 -3.85 -25.74
C ASP A 388 -5.90 -3.73 -25.40
N GLY A 389 -6.33 -2.58 -24.86
CA GLY A 389 -7.69 -2.33 -24.41
C GLY A 389 -8.01 -2.85 -23.01
N TYR A 390 -7.04 -3.39 -22.28
CA TYR A 390 -7.24 -3.90 -20.92
C TYR A 390 -7.56 -2.77 -19.94
N LYS A 391 -8.68 -2.87 -19.21
CA LYS A 391 -9.00 -1.92 -18.14
C LYS A 391 -8.11 -2.16 -16.92
N ALA A 392 -7.09 -1.32 -16.77
CA ALA A 392 -6.08 -1.40 -15.73
C ALA A 392 -6.41 -0.47 -14.55
N VAL A 393 -6.00 -0.86 -13.34
CA VAL A 393 -5.92 0.05 -12.18
C VAL A 393 -4.47 0.12 -11.74
N MET A 394 -3.85 1.28 -11.96
CA MET A 394 -2.41 1.44 -11.92
C MET A 394 -1.95 2.30 -10.73
N PRO A 395 -0.86 1.96 -10.04
CA PRO A 395 -0.10 2.89 -9.22
C PRO A 395 0.50 3.96 -10.11
N VAL A 396 0.29 5.25 -9.80
CA VAL A 396 0.83 6.34 -10.61
C VAL A 396 1.75 7.28 -9.83
N ILE A 397 1.51 7.42 -8.52
CA ILE A 397 2.39 8.13 -7.58
C ILE A 397 2.42 7.36 -6.26
N GLY A 398 3.57 7.32 -5.60
CA GLY A 398 3.69 6.84 -4.23
C GLY A 398 4.46 7.83 -3.37
N HIS A 399 3.91 8.14 -2.21
CA HIS A 399 4.53 8.97 -1.19
C HIS A 399 5.13 8.07 -0.11
N ILE A 400 6.45 8.00 -0.03
CA ILE A 400 7.18 7.16 0.92
C ILE A 400 7.87 8.11 1.90
N ILE A 401 7.31 8.22 3.10
CA ILE A 401 7.68 9.26 4.05
C ILE A 401 8.32 8.61 5.28
N ASP A 402 9.62 8.85 5.48
CA ASP A 402 10.34 8.54 6.72
C ASP A 402 10.08 9.65 7.75
N VAL A 403 9.10 9.41 8.62
CA VAL A 403 8.67 10.39 9.62
C VAL A 403 9.70 10.60 10.74
N LYS A 404 10.64 9.67 10.91
CA LYS A 404 11.70 9.78 11.92
C LYS A 404 12.81 10.70 11.45
N ARG A 405 13.14 10.64 10.16
CA ARG A 405 14.15 11.51 9.54
C ARG A 405 13.57 12.84 9.08
N GLY A 406 12.27 12.93 8.91
CA GLY A 406 11.64 14.08 8.25
C GLY A 406 12.09 14.17 6.80
N HIS A 407 12.11 13.03 6.11
CA HIS A 407 12.55 12.89 4.72
C HIS A 407 11.56 12.00 3.97
N ALA A 408 11.40 12.23 2.68
CA ALA A 408 10.56 11.42 1.82
C ALA A 408 11.18 11.21 0.45
N THR A 409 10.82 10.10 -0.17
CA THR A 409 11.14 9.80 -1.56
C THR A 409 9.86 9.45 -2.29
N ASN A 410 9.30 10.44 -2.94
CA ASN A 410 8.05 10.27 -3.67
C ASN A 410 8.34 9.88 -5.10
N TRP A 411 7.80 8.76 -5.56
CA TRP A 411 7.91 8.39 -6.95
C TRP A 411 6.69 8.81 -7.74
N SER A 412 6.90 9.18 -9.00
CA SER A 412 5.84 9.49 -9.97
C SER A 412 6.15 8.83 -11.30
N SER A 413 5.12 8.35 -12.00
CA SER A 413 5.29 7.68 -13.30
C SER A 413 4.09 7.86 -14.23
N ASN A 414 4.36 7.85 -15.54
CA ASN A 414 3.37 7.62 -16.58
C ASN A 414 3.41 6.14 -16.97
N MET A 415 2.82 5.29 -16.14
CA MET A 415 2.83 3.85 -16.34
C MET A 415 2.03 3.46 -17.59
N LYS A 416 2.53 2.48 -18.34
CA LYS A 416 1.79 1.81 -19.41
C LYS A 416 1.50 0.37 -19.05
N SER A 417 0.21 0.02 -19.05
CA SER A 417 -0.27 -1.34 -18.96
C SER A 417 -0.16 -2.05 -20.31
N ASN A 418 0.33 -3.29 -20.31
CA ASN A 418 0.38 -4.18 -21.47
C ASN A 418 0.87 -3.49 -22.76
N PRO A 419 2.04 -2.83 -22.75
CA PRO A 419 2.57 -2.21 -23.96
C PRO A 419 2.66 -3.21 -25.10
N LYS A 420 2.22 -2.78 -26.30
CA LYS A 420 2.12 -3.66 -27.46
C LYS A 420 3.46 -4.31 -27.82
N GLY A 421 3.43 -5.63 -28.00
CA GLY A 421 4.53 -6.41 -28.56
C GLY A 421 5.64 -6.81 -27.58
N VAL A 422 5.48 -6.51 -26.28
CA VAL A 422 6.45 -6.91 -25.26
C VAL A 422 6.37 -8.41 -24.94
N LYS A 423 7.52 -9.06 -24.89
CA LYS A 423 7.72 -10.49 -24.59
C LYS A 423 8.57 -10.66 -23.33
N ASP A 424 8.60 -11.87 -22.78
CA ASP A 424 9.41 -12.19 -21.60
C ASP A 424 10.92 -12.02 -21.86
N THR A 425 11.37 -12.24 -23.10
CA THR A 425 12.76 -12.01 -23.54
C THR A 425 13.17 -10.53 -23.48
N ASP A 426 12.19 -9.62 -23.53
CA ASP A 426 12.41 -8.17 -23.43
C ASP A 426 12.61 -7.71 -21.97
N VAL A 427 12.56 -8.65 -21.02
CA VAL A 427 12.91 -8.45 -19.61
C VAL A 427 13.91 -9.53 -19.21
N SER A 428 15.17 -9.30 -19.56
CA SER A 428 16.27 -10.23 -19.34
C SER A 428 17.52 -9.50 -18.85
N LEU A 429 18.50 -10.27 -18.36
CA LEU A 429 19.79 -9.71 -17.94
C LEU A 429 20.54 -9.05 -19.12
N ASN A 430 20.46 -9.61 -20.33
CA ASN A 430 21.09 -9.00 -21.50
C ASN A 430 20.44 -7.65 -21.84
N VAL A 431 19.11 -7.56 -21.78
CA VAL A 431 18.39 -6.29 -21.99
C VAL A 431 18.76 -5.27 -20.93
N LEU A 432 18.95 -5.68 -19.66
CA LEU A 432 19.48 -4.79 -18.62
C LEU A 432 20.81 -4.16 -19.06
N GLU A 433 21.76 -4.97 -19.52
CA GLU A 433 23.08 -4.51 -19.95
C GLU A 433 23.00 -3.60 -21.18
N GLU A 434 22.15 -3.93 -22.15
CA GLU A 434 21.91 -3.10 -23.34
C GLU A 434 21.32 -1.73 -22.97
N VAL A 435 20.27 -1.69 -22.16
CA VAL A 435 19.64 -0.43 -21.71
C VAL A 435 20.61 0.38 -20.86
N ALA A 436 21.32 -0.26 -19.94
CA ALA A 436 22.29 0.39 -19.07
C ALA A 436 23.49 1.00 -19.81
N THR A 437 23.89 0.39 -20.93
CA THR A 437 24.98 0.90 -21.78
C THR A 437 24.51 1.91 -22.83
N GLY A 438 23.20 2.10 -22.99
CA GLY A 438 22.61 2.94 -24.04
C GLY A 438 22.66 2.29 -25.42
N ALA A 439 22.90 0.98 -25.50
CA ALA A 439 22.86 0.18 -26.72
C ALA A 439 21.43 -0.32 -27.04
N GLY A 440 20.56 -0.44 -26.02
CA GLY A 440 19.16 -0.81 -26.15
C GLY A 440 18.25 0.39 -26.49
N ARG A 441 17.21 0.14 -27.29
CA ARG A 441 16.14 1.11 -27.63
C ARG A 441 14.99 1.09 -26.63
#